data_AF-A0A024LQZ9-F1
#
_entry.id   AF-A0A024LQZ9-F1
#
_cell.length_a   1.000
_cell.length_b   1.000
_cell.length_c   1.000
_cell.angle_alpha   90.00
_cell.angle_beta   90.00
_cell.angle_gamma   90.00
#
_symmetry.space_group_name_H-M   'P 1'
#
loop_
_entity.id
_entity.type
_entity.pdbx_description
1 polymer ?
#
loop_
_entity_poly.entity_id
_entity_poly.type
_entity_poly.pdbx_seq_one_letter_code
_entity_poly.pdbx_strand_id
1 'polypeptide(L)'
;MEKASKAESRILQGAREALAYAKGEADTTKFGIHIPSSIDVKKIRKNVGLTQTQFAARYGFSVGRIRDWEQGRYSIDAPSRILLTIIENEPDVVNRALRKALSV
;
A
#
# COMPACT_ATOMS: atom_id res chain seq x y z
N MET A 1 33.75 -33.45 -5.81
CA MET A 1 32.47 -32.72 -5.61
C MET A 1 32.48 -31.50 -6.52
N GLU A 2 31.67 -31.53 -7.56
CA GLU A 2 31.49 -30.42 -8.50
C GLU A 2 30.78 -29.27 -7.75
N LYS A 3 31.40 -28.09 -7.69
CA LYS A 3 30.80 -26.93 -7.02
C LYS A 3 29.62 -26.45 -7.85
N ALA A 4 28.42 -26.42 -7.25
CA ALA A 4 27.24 -25.81 -7.85
C ALA A 4 27.57 -24.41 -8.40
N SER A 5 27.05 -24.10 -9.59
CA SER A 5 27.39 -22.83 -10.24
C SER A 5 26.90 -21.64 -9.39
N LYS A 6 27.53 -20.47 -9.54
CA LYS A 6 27.09 -19.24 -8.85
C LYS A 6 25.62 -18.88 -9.14
N ALA A 7 25.06 -19.33 -10.26
CA ALA A 7 23.66 -19.10 -10.61
C ALA A 7 22.75 -20.06 -9.82
N GLU A 8 23.12 -21.33 -9.78
CA GLU A 8 22.38 -22.40 -9.10
C GLU A 8 22.29 -22.17 -7.59
N SER A 9 23.40 -21.76 -6.97
CA SER A 9 23.44 -21.38 -5.55
C SER A 9 22.49 -20.22 -5.22
N ARG A 10 22.42 -19.20 -6.09
CA ARG A 10 21.53 -18.04 -5.93
C ARG A 10 20.05 -18.41 -6.06
N ILE A 11 19.70 -19.30 -6.99
CA ILE A 11 18.33 -19.79 -7.16
C ILE A 11 17.89 -20.60 -5.93
N LEU A 12 18.73 -21.53 -5.47
CA LEU A 12 18.44 -22.32 -4.27
C LEU A 12 18.31 -21.46 -3.01
N GLN A 13 19.12 -20.41 -2.89
CA GLN A 13 19.01 -19.45 -1.81
C GLN A 13 17.67 -18.69 -1.86
N GLY A 14 17.30 -18.12 -3.00
CA GLY A 14 16.03 -17.40 -3.14
C GLY A 14 14.81 -18.29 -2.88
N ALA A 15 14.85 -19.55 -3.32
CA ALA A 15 13.79 -20.52 -3.05
C ALA A 15 13.64 -20.83 -1.54
N ARG A 16 14.76 -20.93 -0.80
CA ARG A 16 14.73 -21.12 0.66
C ARG A 16 14.18 -19.90 1.38
N GLU A 17 14.57 -18.70 0.95
CA GLU A 17 14.05 -17.45 1.51
C GLU A 17 12.53 -17.32 1.28
N ALA A 18 12.05 -17.67 0.08
CA ALA A 18 10.62 -17.72 -0.23
C ALA A 18 9.85 -18.74 0.64
N LEU A 19 10.43 -19.93 0.86
CA LEU A 19 9.82 -20.94 1.72
C LEU A 19 9.72 -20.48 3.18
N ALA A 20 10.78 -19.86 3.71
CA ALA A 20 10.78 -19.31 5.07
C ALA A 20 9.73 -18.20 5.22
N TYR A 21 9.57 -17.34 4.20
CA TYR A 21 8.53 -16.30 4.20
C TYR A 21 7.13 -16.91 4.24
N ALA A 22 6.85 -17.90 3.39
CA ALA A 22 5.56 -18.58 3.35
C ALA A 22 5.20 -19.30 4.67
N LYS A 23 6.20 -19.75 5.44
CA LYS A 23 6.03 -20.36 6.76
C LYS A 23 5.94 -19.35 7.92
N GLY A 24 6.15 -18.05 7.67
CA GLY A 24 6.21 -17.04 8.72
C GLY A 24 7.50 -17.08 9.55
N GLU A 25 8.54 -17.76 9.07
CA GLU A 25 9.84 -17.93 9.74
C GLU A 25 10.89 -16.91 9.26
N ALA A 26 10.62 -16.21 8.17
CA ALA A 26 11.54 -15.22 7.63
C ALA A 26 11.55 -13.92 8.43
N ASP A 27 12.74 -13.33 8.55
CA ASP A 27 12.90 -11.96 9.01
C ASP A 27 12.38 -10.98 7.95
N THR A 28 11.13 -10.56 8.10
CA THR A 28 10.47 -9.70 7.11
C THR A 28 10.98 -8.26 7.10
N THR A 29 11.81 -7.87 8.07
CA THR A 29 12.41 -6.53 8.12
C THR A 29 13.38 -6.29 6.96
N LYS A 30 13.85 -7.36 6.31
CA LYS A 30 14.74 -7.33 5.15
C LYS A 30 13.99 -7.18 3.82
N PHE A 31 12.67 -7.38 3.80
CA PHE A 31 11.86 -7.22 2.59
C PHE A 31 11.33 -5.78 2.51
N GLY A 32 11.50 -5.15 1.35
CA GLY A 32 10.84 -3.87 1.07
C GLY A 32 9.34 -4.05 0.95
N ILE A 33 8.56 -3.13 1.51
CA ILE A 33 7.11 -3.10 1.31
C ILE A 33 6.83 -2.63 -0.13
N HIS A 34 6.12 -3.44 -0.90
CA HIS A 34 5.68 -3.06 -2.23
C HIS A 34 4.44 -2.18 -2.15
N ILE A 35 4.58 -0.92 -2.55
CA ILE A 35 3.45 0.01 -2.70
C ILE A 35 3.01 -0.05 -4.17
N PRO A 36 1.73 -0.32 -4.47
CA PRO A 36 1.24 -0.36 -5.84
C PRO A 36 1.58 0.93 -6.59
N SER A 37 2.09 0.80 -7.82
CA SER A 37 2.45 1.95 -8.67
C SER A 37 1.22 2.67 -9.23
N SER A 38 0.10 1.96 -9.36
CA SER A 38 -1.20 2.47 -9.81
C SER A 38 -2.24 2.22 -8.72
N ILE A 39 -3.09 3.22 -8.47
CA ILE A 39 -4.15 3.20 -7.46
C ILE A 39 -5.44 3.73 -8.09
N ASP A 40 -6.53 2.96 -8.00
CA ASP A 40 -7.85 3.41 -8.41
C ASP A 40 -8.54 4.14 -7.24
N VAL A 41 -8.31 5.45 -7.16
CA VAL A 41 -8.88 6.32 -6.11
C VAL A 41 -10.41 6.28 -6.12
N LYS A 42 -11.03 6.16 -7.31
CA LYS A 42 -12.49 6.18 -7.46
C LYS A 42 -13.10 4.93 -6.86
N LYS A 43 -12.50 3.76 -7.11
CA LYS A 43 -12.89 2.49 -6.51
C LYS A 43 -12.77 2.55 -4.99
N ILE A 44 -11.62 2.99 -4.48
CA ILE A 44 -11.38 3.09 -3.03
C ILE A 44 -12.43 3.99 -2.37
N ARG A 45 -12.67 5.19 -2.93
CA ARG A 45 -13.67 6.11 -2.41
C ARG A 45 -15.08 5.52 -2.41
N LYS A 46 -15.46 4.81 -3.48
CA LYS A 46 -16.77 4.16 -3.57
C LYS A 46 -16.92 3.04 -2.55
N ASN A 47 -15.87 2.25 -2.30
CA ASN A 47 -15.89 1.17 -1.32
C ASN A 47 -16.17 1.67 0.10
N VAL A 48 -15.70 2.88 0.45
CA VAL A 48 -15.99 3.51 1.74
C VAL A 48 -17.27 4.37 1.75
N GLY A 49 -18.02 4.40 0.64
CA GLY A 49 -19.33 5.05 0.56
C GLY A 49 -19.33 6.58 0.61
N LEU A 50 -18.23 7.24 0.23
CA LEU A 50 -18.09 8.70 0.37
C LEU A 50 -18.19 9.45 -0.96
N THR A 51 -18.74 10.67 -0.92
CA THR A 51 -18.59 11.64 -2.01
C THR A 51 -17.14 12.12 -2.12
N GLN A 52 -16.76 12.74 -3.25
CA GLN A 52 -15.40 13.29 -3.43
C GLN A 52 -15.05 14.29 -2.32
N THR A 53 -15.99 15.17 -1.97
CA THR A 53 -15.81 16.16 -0.89
C THR A 53 -15.64 15.50 0.47
N GLN A 54 -16.47 14.52 0.81
CA GLN A 54 -16.37 13.80 2.08
C GLN A 54 -15.08 12.99 2.18
N PHE A 55 -14.66 12.35 1.10
CA PHE A 55 -13.41 11.58 1.06
C PHE A 55 -12.19 12.50 1.23
N ALA A 56 -12.18 13.63 0.51
CA ALA A 56 -11.14 14.64 0.61
C ALA A 56 -11.04 15.18 2.05
N ALA A 57 -12.16 15.59 2.65
CA ALA A 57 -12.21 16.11 4.01
C ALA A 57 -11.78 15.06 5.06
N ARG A 58 -12.24 13.81 4.90
CA ARG A 58 -11.94 12.74 5.87
C ARG A 58 -10.47 12.36 5.91
N TYR A 59 -9.82 12.28 4.75
CA TYR A 59 -8.45 11.76 4.65
C TYR A 59 -7.39 12.84 4.36
N GLY A 60 -7.76 14.12 4.47
CA GLY A 60 -6.82 15.24 4.37
C GLY A 60 -6.34 15.55 2.94
N PHE A 61 -7.18 15.33 1.94
CA PHE A 61 -6.90 15.72 0.55
C PHE A 61 -7.70 16.95 0.14
N SER A 62 -7.27 17.63 -0.94
CA SER A 62 -8.12 18.61 -1.61
C SER A 62 -9.09 17.89 -2.56
N VAL A 63 -10.30 18.45 -2.73
CA VAL A 63 -11.28 17.92 -3.70
C VAL A 63 -10.70 17.94 -5.12
N GLY A 64 -9.89 18.95 -5.45
CA GLY A 64 -9.17 19.05 -6.72
C GLY A 64 -8.28 17.84 -6.98
N ARG A 65 -7.45 17.44 -6.00
CA ARG A 65 -6.57 16.27 -6.12
C ARG A 65 -7.35 14.97 -6.30
N ILE A 66 -8.43 14.77 -5.54
CA ILE A 66 -9.29 13.59 -5.73
C ILE A 66 -9.84 13.54 -7.16
N ARG A 67 -10.32 14.67 -7.69
CA ARG A 67 -10.82 14.75 -9.05
C ARG A 67 -9.72 14.47 -10.08
N ASP A 68 -8.54 15.05 -9.91
CA ASP A 68 -7.41 14.87 -10.82
C ASP A 68 -6.95 13.40 -10.87
N TRP A 69 -6.90 12.74 -9.72
CA TRP A 69 -6.53 11.32 -9.63
C TRP A 69 -7.61 10.41 -10.21
N GLU A 70 -8.89 10.63 -9.89
CA GLU A 70 -9.99 9.82 -10.42
C GLU A 70 -10.18 9.96 -11.94
N GLN A 71 -9.66 11.05 -12.53
CA GLN A 71 -9.67 11.30 -13.97
C GLN A 71 -8.34 10.93 -14.64
N GLY A 72 -7.33 10.50 -13.88
CA GLY A 72 -6.01 10.15 -14.41
C GLY A 72 -5.20 11.34 -14.94
N ARG A 73 -5.51 12.57 -14.52
CA ARG A 73 -4.82 13.79 -14.98
C ARG A 73 -3.44 13.99 -14.35
N TYR A 74 -3.23 13.41 -13.16
CA TYR A 74 -1.98 13.52 -12.40
C TYR A 74 -1.61 12.20 -11.75
N SER A 75 -0.29 11.97 -11.62
CA SER A 75 0.24 10.88 -10.82
C SER A 75 0.01 11.13 -9.32
N ILE A 76 -0.15 10.04 -8.58
CA ILE A 76 -0.30 10.06 -7.13
C ILE A 76 1.11 9.96 -6.54
N ASP A 77 1.48 10.90 -5.66
CA ASP A 77 2.76 10.86 -4.94
C ASP A 77 2.84 9.65 -4.00
N ALA A 78 4.07 9.26 -3.65
CA ALA A 78 4.31 8.06 -2.85
C ALA A 78 3.58 8.07 -1.49
N PRO A 79 3.61 9.15 -0.68
CA PRO A 79 2.85 9.21 0.58
C PRO A 79 1.34 9.03 0.37
N SER A 80 0.77 9.67 -0.65
CA SER A 80 -0.65 9.53 -0.96
C SER A 80 -1.00 8.10 -1.39
N ARG A 81 -0.15 7.42 -2.18
CA ARG A 81 -0.35 6.00 -2.53
C ARG A 81 -0.32 5.09 -1.30
N ILE A 82 0.57 5.34 -0.35
CA ILE A 82 0.63 4.59 0.91
C ILE A 82 -0.70 4.72 1.65
N LEU A 83 -1.13 5.96 1.91
CA LEU A 83 -2.38 6.20 2.65
C LEU A 83 -3.59 5.59 1.92
N LEU A 84 -3.69 5.74 0.60
CA LEU A 84 -4.77 5.15 -0.20
C LEU A 84 -4.74 3.62 -0.15
N THR A 85 -3.57 3.00 -0.17
CA THR A 85 -3.41 1.55 -0.02
C THR A 85 -3.92 1.09 1.36
N ILE A 86 -3.59 1.83 2.42
CA ILE A 86 -4.07 1.49 3.77
C ILE A 86 -5.60 1.69 3.85
N ILE A 87 -6.16 2.74 3.26
CA ILE A 87 -7.61 2.97 3.24
C ILE A 87 -8.34 1.86 2.47
N GLU A 88 -7.77 1.35 1.38
CA GLU A 88 -8.39 0.25 0.61
C GLU A 88 -8.47 -1.05 1.43
N ASN A 89 -7.42 -1.37 2.19
CA ASN A 89 -7.32 -2.62 2.92
C ASN A 89 -7.96 -2.54 4.33
N GLU A 90 -7.75 -1.43 5.04
CA GLU A 90 -8.03 -1.29 6.47
C GLU A 90 -8.64 0.10 6.80
N PRO A 91 -9.78 0.49 6.19
CA PRO A 91 -10.36 1.82 6.36
C PRO A 91 -10.69 2.13 7.83
N ASP A 92 -11.10 1.13 8.61
CA ASP A 92 -11.45 1.32 10.02
C ASP A 92 -10.24 1.62 10.90
N VAL A 93 -9.08 1.07 10.59
CA VAL A 93 -7.83 1.39 11.29
C VAL A 93 -7.49 2.87 11.10
N VAL A 94 -7.55 3.34 9.85
CA VAL A 94 -7.31 4.76 9.52
C VAL A 94 -8.31 5.65 10.24
N ASN A 95 -9.61 5.31 10.18
CA ASN A 95 -10.65 6.08 10.84
C ASN A 95 -10.45 6.16 12.36
N ARG A 96 -10.08 5.06 13.02
CA ARG A 96 -9.78 5.05 14.46
C ARG A 96 -8.56 5.91 14.79
N ALA A 97 -7.49 5.79 14.01
CA ALA A 97 -6.26 6.57 14.21
C ALA A 97 -6.52 8.08 14.08
N LEU A 98 -7.27 8.50 13.05
CA LEU A 98 -7.61 9.91 12.81
C LEU A 98 -8.53 10.48 13.90
N ARG A 99 -9.49 9.71 14.41
CA ARG A 99 -10.35 10.15 15.53
C ARG A 99 -9.55 10.42 16.80
N LYS A 100 -8.58 9.57 17.14
CA LYS A 100 -7.71 9.77 18.30
C LYS A 100 -6.89 11.06 18.19
N ALA A 101 -6.49 11.44 16.98
CA ALA A 101 -5.76 12.67 16.71
C ALA A 101 -6.63 13.95 16.76
N LEU A 102 -7.96 13.83 16.70
CA LEU A 102 -8.90 14.94 16.81
C LEU A 102 -9.44 15.15 18.24
N SER A 103 -9.18 14.21 19.15
CA SER A 103 -9.59 14.26 20.55
C SER A 103 -8.53 14.85 21.49
N VAL A 104 -7.65 15.70 20.95
CA VAL A 104 -6.59 16.44 21.66
C VAL A 104 -6.88 17.93 21.56
#